data_AF-A0A0A1CVR9-F1
#
_entry.id   AF-A0A0A1CVR9-F1
#
_cell.length_a   1.000
_cell.length_b   1.000
_cell.length_c   1.000
_cell.angle_alpha   90.00
_cell.angle_beta   90.00
_cell.angle_gamma   90.00
#
_symmetry.space_group_name_H-M   'P 1'
#
loop_
_entity.id
_entity.type
_entity.pdbx_description
1 polymer ?
#
loop_
_entity_poly.entity_id
_entity_poly.type
_entity_poly.pdbx_seq_one_letter_code
_entity_poly.pdbx_strand_id
1 'polypeptide(L)'
;MQIDSTPLDIAVELDDGVIGRVELTAMVDIATRSIPAAVIRPTTKAVDAALLLARCMTPELMRPGWSQAASMAASAMPYRSMKSIDERLAGAAAKPVIVPETIVCDHGKAYLSATFKNACRSQGINLQPAHPDTPTDKPIIERTLQSIGTLFAQFVTGYLGSSVERRGKNAEQQAIFSLPEIQDLLDEWIVTGWQNRPHDGLRDPFTTSRVLSPNEKYAALLAVSGYVPAPFTAEDYLELMPTETRVINSYGVKIRHRVYDTEELNPYRGQKSGMKALNGLWEVKYDPYDIACVWIRNPQDGGWITAYWRQLSSGAQPFGDDIWNYARQVVAERGITTPSESEVKTAVEAILDKASPPAKPAARQRKNQRAAARNKAAINSQRTRPGLGKPLQEAKPPATLVPTIEPAPDQEQDSPPVAKIIPLKIYDPQKEADKWW
;
A
#
# COMPACT_ATOMS: atom_id res chain seq x y z
N MET A 1 -9.53 -9.12 17.20
CA MET A 1 -8.16 -8.66 16.89
C MET A 1 -7.92 -7.27 17.47
N GLN A 2 -6.66 -6.90 17.64
CA GLN A 2 -6.23 -5.53 17.99
C GLN A 2 -5.38 -4.94 16.86
N ILE A 3 -5.51 -3.64 16.61
CA ILE A 3 -4.73 -2.88 15.63
C ILE A 3 -4.12 -1.65 16.30
N ASP A 4 -2.86 -1.36 15.98
CA ASP A 4 -2.17 -0.15 16.46
C ASP A 4 -0.99 0.22 15.55
N SER A 5 -0.56 1.48 15.64
CA SER A 5 0.61 2.02 14.95
C SER A 5 1.66 2.49 15.95
N THR A 6 2.93 2.28 15.64
CA THR A 6 4.03 2.89 16.39
C THR A 6 5.13 3.35 15.43
N PRO A 7 5.81 4.47 15.72
CA PRO A 7 7.12 4.72 15.14
C PRO A 7 8.04 3.51 15.40
N LEU A 8 8.72 3.04 14.36
CA LEU A 8 9.70 1.98 14.48
C LEU A 8 11.09 2.61 14.55
N ASP A 9 11.96 2.11 15.42
CA ASP A 9 13.31 2.65 15.64
C ASP A 9 14.29 2.22 14.54
N ILE A 10 13.87 2.25 13.27
CA ILE A 10 14.69 1.91 12.11
C ILE A 10 14.72 3.12 11.18
N ALA A 11 15.92 3.50 10.75
CA ALA A 11 16.12 4.37 9.61
C ALA A 11 16.29 3.55 8.33
N VAL A 12 15.65 4.00 7.26
CA VAL A 12 15.70 3.40 5.92
C VAL A 12 16.13 4.42 4.89
N GLU A 13 16.72 3.97 3.80
CA GLU A 13 16.89 4.77 2.59
C GLU A 13 15.55 4.86 1.85
N LEU A 14 14.93 6.04 1.85
CA LEU A 14 13.63 6.25 1.21
C LEU A 14 13.78 6.30 -0.31
N ASP A 15 14.74 7.11 -0.78
CA ASP A 15 15.15 7.23 -2.18
C ASP A 15 16.40 8.11 -2.31
N ASP A 16 17.26 7.86 -3.30
CA ASP A 16 18.40 8.69 -3.68
C ASP A 16 19.23 9.22 -2.48
N GLY A 17 19.55 8.34 -1.50
CA GLY A 17 20.31 8.68 -0.30
C GLY A 17 19.55 9.47 0.78
N VAL A 18 18.25 9.71 0.61
CA VAL A 18 17.43 10.37 1.63
C VAL A 18 17.02 9.36 2.71
N ILE A 19 17.59 9.53 3.90
CA ILE A 19 17.28 8.69 5.05
C ILE A 19 16.02 9.17 5.76
N GLY A 20 15.17 8.23 6.18
CA GLY A 20 13.97 8.52 6.97
C GLY A 20 13.62 7.43 7.97
N ARG A 21 12.95 7.83 9.05
CA ARG A 21 12.32 6.90 10.00
C ARG A 21 10.97 6.42 9.46
N VAL A 22 10.60 5.21 9.83
CA VAL A 22 9.35 4.55 9.42
C VAL A 22 8.39 4.34 10.59
N GLU A 23 7.13 4.15 10.26
CA GLU A 23 6.07 3.73 11.18
C GLU A 23 5.62 2.32 10.82
N LEU A 24 5.38 1.51 11.84
CA LEU A 24 4.82 0.18 11.75
C LEU A 24 3.35 0.23 12.15
N THR A 25 2.48 -0.34 11.32
CA THR A 25 1.09 -0.61 11.69
C THR A 25 0.85 -2.11 11.59
N ALA A 26 0.28 -2.72 12.64
CA ALA A 26 0.07 -4.17 12.67
C ALA A 26 -1.31 -4.53 13.21
N MET A 27 -1.83 -5.66 12.73
CA MET A 27 -2.99 -6.35 13.31
C MET A 27 -2.51 -7.60 14.01
N VAL A 28 -3.01 -7.83 15.22
CA VAL A 28 -2.69 -9.00 16.03
C VAL A 28 -3.96 -9.71 16.45
N ASP A 29 -3.99 -11.02 16.24
CA ASP A 29 -5.06 -11.84 16.77
C ASP A 29 -4.87 -12.08 18.27
N ILE A 30 -5.96 -11.89 19.02
CA ILE A 30 -5.93 -11.98 20.47
C ILE A 30 -5.78 -13.44 20.90
N ALA A 31 -6.51 -14.37 20.27
CA ALA A 31 -6.58 -15.75 20.72
C ALA A 31 -5.28 -16.54 20.45
N THR A 32 -4.62 -16.22 19.35
CA THR A 32 -3.42 -16.93 18.86
C THR A 32 -2.12 -16.15 19.04
N ARG A 33 -2.18 -14.84 19.28
CA ARG A 33 -1.02 -13.92 19.18
C ARG A 33 -0.39 -13.86 17.78
N SER A 34 -1.02 -14.44 16.76
CA SER A 34 -0.54 -14.34 15.40
C SER A 34 -0.55 -12.88 14.95
N ILE A 35 0.45 -12.52 14.13
CA ILE A 35 0.47 -11.27 13.37
C ILE A 35 0.02 -11.63 11.95
N PRO A 36 -1.29 -11.61 11.63
CA PRO A 36 -1.78 -11.88 10.28
C PRO A 36 -1.35 -10.80 9.28
N ALA A 37 -1.17 -9.56 9.73
CA ALA A 37 -0.74 -8.47 8.87
C ALA A 37 0.08 -7.41 9.63
N ALA A 38 1.13 -6.91 8.97
CA ALA A 38 1.93 -5.78 9.42
C ALA A 38 2.45 -5.02 8.19
N VAL A 39 2.39 -3.68 8.22
CA VAL A 39 2.82 -2.82 7.12
C VAL A 39 3.70 -1.71 7.67
N ILE A 40 4.82 -1.46 6.99
CA ILE A 40 5.77 -0.40 7.27
C ILE A 40 5.58 0.72 6.25
N ARG A 41 5.44 1.96 6.74
CA ARG A 41 5.30 3.16 5.91
C ARG A 41 6.22 4.28 6.37
N PRO A 42 6.57 5.26 5.52
CA PRO A 42 7.21 6.48 5.98
C PRO A 42 6.28 7.29 6.90
N THR A 43 4.97 7.18 6.68
CA THR A 43 3.90 7.76 7.51
C THR A 43 2.62 6.97 7.27
N THR A 44 1.95 6.59 8.34
CA THR A 44 0.71 5.82 8.32
C THR A 44 -0.46 6.69 7.87
N LYS A 45 -1.28 6.16 6.97
CA LYS A 45 -2.54 6.77 6.53
C LYS A 45 -3.72 5.85 6.88
N ALA A 46 -4.93 6.42 6.90
CA ALA A 46 -6.16 5.67 7.14
C ALA A 46 -6.35 4.47 6.20
N VAL A 47 -5.86 4.55 4.95
CA VAL A 47 -5.94 3.45 3.98
C VAL A 47 -5.04 2.27 4.35
N ASP A 48 -4.03 2.43 5.21
CA ASP A 48 -3.18 1.31 5.63
C ASP A 48 -3.94 0.32 6.52
N ALA A 49 -4.94 0.79 7.27
CA ALA A 49 -5.80 -0.10 8.05
C ALA A 49 -6.66 -1.01 7.14
N ALA A 50 -7.13 -0.48 6.02
CA ALA A 50 -7.80 -1.26 4.98
C ALA A 50 -6.85 -2.29 4.33
N LEU A 51 -5.61 -1.89 4.05
CA LEU A 51 -4.58 -2.81 3.54
C LEU A 51 -4.28 -3.93 4.54
N LEU A 52 -4.19 -3.63 5.83
CA LEU A 52 -3.99 -4.65 6.86
C LEU A 52 -5.15 -5.64 6.90
N LEU A 53 -6.39 -5.15 6.84
CA LEU A 53 -7.56 -6.01 6.80
C LEU A 53 -7.52 -6.96 5.58
N ALA A 54 -7.22 -6.43 4.39
CA ALA A 54 -7.07 -7.23 3.18
C ALA A 54 -5.97 -8.30 3.33
N ARG A 55 -4.82 -7.93 3.91
CA ARG A 55 -3.70 -8.86 4.18
C ARG A 55 -4.06 -9.92 5.22
N CYS A 56 -4.94 -9.64 6.19
CA CYS A 56 -5.42 -10.64 7.14
C CYS A 56 -6.28 -11.73 6.46
N MET A 57 -7.02 -11.36 5.41
CA MET A 57 -7.98 -12.22 4.71
C MET A 57 -7.40 -12.87 3.43
N THR A 58 -6.16 -12.53 3.08
CA THR A 58 -5.47 -13.02 1.90
C THR A 58 -4.24 -13.84 2.30
N PRO A 59 -4.09 -15.09 1.81
CA PRO A 59 -2.89 -15.87 2.06
C PRO A 59 -1.62 -15.16 1.62
N GLU A 60 -0.61 -15.16 2.48
CA GLU A 60 0.73 -14.71 2.10
C GLU A 60 1.40 -15.83 1.31
N LEU A 61 1.82 -15.54 0.08
CA LEU A 61 2.51 -16.51 -0.75
C LEU A 61 3.99 -16.58 -0.37
N MET A 62 4.58 -17.76 -0.56
CA MET A 62 6.02 -17.95 -0.48
C MET A 62 6.73 -17.02 -1.47
N ARG A 63 7.76 -16.31 -0.99
CA ARG A 63 8.58 -15.42 -1.81
C ARG A 63 9.88 -16.10 -2.23
N PRO A 64 10.47 -15.72 -3.37
CA PRO A 64 11.80 -16.18 -3.75
C PRO A 64 12.82 -15.93 -2.63
N GLY A 65 13.67 -16.92 -2.35
CA GLY A 65 14.70 -16.83 -1.29
C GLY A 65 14.23 -17.33 0.08
N TRP A 66 12.93 -17.42 0.34
CA TRP A 66 12.45 -17.98 1.61
C TRP A 66 12.73 -19.47 1.72
N SER A 67 13.18 -19.89 2.90
CA SER A 67 13.36 -21.30 3.22
C SER A 67 12.04 -22.07 3.08
N GLN A 68 12.09 -23.32 2.61
CA GLN A 68 10.90 -24.17 2.56
C GLN A 68 10.25 -24.40 3.94
N ALA A 69 11.03 -24.25 5.03
CA ALA A 69 10.50 -24.28 6.39
C ALA A 69 9.50 -23.14 6.67
N ALA A 70 9.54 -22.06 5.88
CA ALA A 70 8.59 -20.95 5.95
C ALA A 70 7.24 -21.29 5.30
N SER A 71 7.11 -22.42 4.60
CA SER A 71 5.86 -22.80 3.95
C SER A 71 4.79 -23.24 4.95
N MET A 72 3.52 -22.95 4.66
CA MET A 72 2.39 -23.43 5.46
C MET A 72 2.38 -24.97 5.55
N ALA A 73 2.80 -25.63 4.48
CA ALA A 73 2.92 -27.09 4.43
C ALA A 73 3.95 -27.66 5.43
N ALA A 74 4.97 -26.89 5.79
CA ALA A 74 6.00 -27.27 6.75
C ALA A 74 5.70 -26.79 8.19
N SER A 75 4.55 -26.13 8.40
CA SER A 75 4.13 -25.58 9.70
C SER A 75 3.31 -26.55 10.53
N ALA A 76 2.99 -26.16 11.77
CA ALA A 76 2.06 -26.89 12.64
C ALA A 76 0.59 -26.82 12.19
N MET A 77 0.25 -25.98 11.21
CA MET A 77 -1.13 -25.80 10.74
C MET A 77 -1.63 -27.02 9.93
N PRO A 78 -2.95 -27.33 9.94
CA PRO A 78 -3.52 -28.46 9.20
C PRO A 78 -3.64 -28.18 7.69
N TYR A 79 -2.50 -27.88 7.04
CA TYR A 79 -2.41 -27.36 5.67
C TYR A 79 -3.18 -28.18 4.64
N ARG A 80 -3.04 -29.52 4.66
CA ARG A 80 -3.69 -30.39 3.65
C ARG A 80 -5.21 -30.26 3.68
N SER A 81 -5.79 -30.24 4.89
CA SER A 81 -7.24 -30.10 5.09
C SER A 81 -7.72 -28.69 4.78
N MET A 82 -6.94 -27.66 5.14
CA MET A 82 -7.29 -26.28 4.81
C MET A 82 -7.24 -26.06 3.29
N LYS A 83 -6.18 -26.51 2.62
CA LYS A 83 -6.00 -26.38 1.17
C LYS A 83 -7.08 -27.09 0.36
N SER A 84 -7.57 -28.24 0.83
CA SER A 84 -8.65 -28.95 0.12
C SER A 84 -9.98 -28.17 0.09
N ILE A 85 -10.10 -27.13 0.92
CA ILE A 85 -11.29 -26.27 1.01
C ILE A 85 -10.97 -24.86 0.46
N ASP A 86 -9.73 -24.39 0.58
CA ASP A 86 -9.25 -23.10 0.06
C ASP A 86 -8.00 -23.26 -0.80
N GLU A 87 -8.20 -23.28 -2.12
CA GLU A 87 -7.11 -23.41 -3.10
C GLU A 87 -6.10 -22.26 -3.05
N ARG A 88 -6.49 -21.08 -2.54
CA ARG A 88 -5.59 -19.91 -2.42
C ARG A 88 -4.41 -20.18 -1.48
N LEU A 89 -4.51 -21.18 -0.61
CA LEU A 89 -3.42 -21.60 0.26
C LEU A 89 -2.31 -22.35 -0.48
N ALA A 90 -2.49 -22.69 -1.75
CA ALA A 90 -1.45 -23.31 -2.57
C ALA A 90 -0.20 -22.41 -2.64
N GLY A 91 0.92 -22.89 -2.12
CA GLY A 91 2.16 -22.12 -2.06
C GLY A 91 2.16 -21.02 -1.00
N ALA A 92 1.24 -21.06 -0.03
CA ALA A 92 1.21 -20.12 1.07
C ALA A 92 2.37 -20.35 2.05
N ALA A 93 2.84 -19.25 2.62
CA ALA A 93 3.73 -19.19 3.75
C ALA A 93 3.00 -19.52 5.06
N ALA A 94 3.75 -19.87 6.10
CA ALA A 94 3.29 -20.29 7.43
C ALA A 94 2.72 -19.12 8.28
N LYS A 95 1.90 -18.27 7.67
CA LYS A 95 1.13 -17.21 8.31
C LYS A 95 -0.37 -17.53 8.17
N PRO A 96 -1.13 -17.58 9.27
CA PRO A 96 -2.55 -17.89 9.21
C PRO A 96 -3.35 -16.78 8.54
N VAL A 97 -4.39 -17.18 7.81
CA VAL A 97 -5.43 -16.28 7.29
C VAL A 97 -6.53 -16.21 8.33
N ILE A 98 -6.83 -15.00 8.80
CA ILE A 98 -7.78 -14.78 9.89
C ILE A 98 -8.72 -13.64 9.51
N VAL A 99 -10.01 -13.95 9.46
CA VAL A 99 -11.08 -12.97 9.23
C VAL A 99 -11.42 -12.33 10.58
N PRO A 100 -11.24 -11.02 10.77
CA PRO A 100 -11.56 -10.39 12.04
C PRO A 100 -13.07 -10.27 12.23
N GLU A 101 -13.62 -10.76 13.33
CA GLU A 101 -15.02 -10.48 13.71
C GLU A 101 -15.14 -9.13 14.44
N THR A 102 -14.16 -8.82 15.29
CA THR A 102 -14.06 -7.55 16.02
C THR A 102 -12.64 -7.02 15.96
N ILE A 103 -12.50 -5.73 15.66
CA ILE A 103 -11.23 -5.01 15.68
C ILE A 103 -11.28 -3.98 16.80
N VAL A 104 -10.38 -4.12 17.77
CA VAL A 104 -10.14 -3.14 18.82
C VAL A 104 -9.03 -2.20 18.36
N CYS A 105 -9.30 -0.90 18.32
CA CYS A 105 -8.35 0.12 17.88
C CYS A 105 -8.27 1.26 18.90
N ASP A 106 -7.21 2.05 18.84
CA ASP A 106 -7.14 3.29 19.59
C ASP A 106 -8.04 4.39 18.96
N HIS A 107 -8.02 5.57 19.56
CA HIS A 107 -8.72 6.75 19.04
C HIS A 107 -7.95 7.49 17.93
N GLY A 108 -6.94 6.85 17.33
CA GLY A 108 -6.16 7.41 16.24
C GLY A 108 -7.03 7.81 15.06
N LYS A 109 -6.76 8.98 14.48
CA LYS A 109 -7.55 9.54 13.36
C LYS A 109 -7.62 8.58 12.15
N ALA A 110 -6.59 7.76 11.95
CA ALA A 110 -6.54 6.75 10.90
C ALA A 110 -7.64 5.69 11.08
N TYR A 111 -7.82 5.17 12.30
CA TYR A 111 -8.75 4.09 12.63
C TYR A 111 -10.18 4.55 12.88
N LEU A 112 -10.38 5.80 13.30
CA LEU A 112 -11.73 6.36 13.46
C LEU A 112 -12.31 6.97 12.18
N SER A 113 -11.57 6.90 11.07
CA SER A 113 -12.01 7.43 9.78
C SER A 113 -13.32 6.77 9.32
N ALA A 114 -14.19 7.56 8.66
CA ALA A 114 -15.42 7.04 8.07
C ALA A 114 -15.14 5.90 7.08
N THR A 115 -14.03 6.02 6.34
CA THR A 115 -13.49 4.98 5.45
C THR A 115 -13.33 3.64 6.17
N PHE A 116 -12.55 3.60 7.25
CA PHE A 116 -12.26 2.34 7.94
C PHE A 116 -13.50 1.77 8.62
N LYS A 117 -14.39 2.63 9.15
CA LYS A 117 -15.70 2.20 9.70
C LYS A 117 -16.60 1.56 8.65
N ASN A 118 -16.68 2.16 7.46
CA ASN A 118 -17.49 1.62 6.37
C ASN A 118 -16.90 0.33 5.83
N ALA A 119 -15.58 0.26 5.71
CA ALA A 119 -14.81 -0.93 5.35
C ALA A 119 -15.08 -2.11 6.30
N CYS A 120 -15.05 -1.87 7.61
CA CYS A 120 -15.39 -2.90 8.60
C CYS A 120 -16.86 -3.31 8.48
N ARG A 121 -17.77 -2.34 8.36
CA ARG A 121 -19.21 -2.60 8.27
C ARG A 121 -19.59 -3.43 7.03
N SER A 122 -19.01 -3.16 5.86
CA SER A 122 -19.31 -3.93 4.64
C SER A 122 -18.88 -5.39 4.75
N GLN A 123 -17.84 -5.65 5.53
CA GLN A 123 -17.31 -6.99 5.81
C GLN A 123 -17.92 -7.64 7.06
N GLY A 124 -18.95 -7.02 7.68
CA GLY A 124 -19.59 -7.53 8.89
C GLY A 124 -18.73 -7.47 10.15
N ILE A 125 -17.67 -6.67 10.15
CA ILE A 125 -16.69 -6.55 11.23
C ILE A 125 -17.12 -5.47 12.21
N ASN A 126 -17.15 -5.81 13.50
CA ASN A 126 -17.40 -4.85 14.56
C ASN A 126 -16.13 -4.04 14.87
N LEU A 127 -16.22 -2.71 14.78
CA LEU A 127 -15.12 -1.82 15.18
C LEU A 127 -15.36 -1.30 16.60
N GLN A 128 -14.43 -1.56 17.51
CA GLN A 128 -14.51 -1.17 18.90
C GLN A 128 -13.34 -0.25 19.29
N PRO A 129 -13.56 1.07 19.38
CA PRO A 129 -12.57 1.97 19.96
C PRO A 129 -12.31 1.58 21.43
N ALA A 130 -11.04 1.49 21.81
CA ALA A 130 -10.60 1.33 23.19
C ALA A 130 -11.03 2.55 24.02
N HIS A 131 -11.50 2.35 25.25
CA HIS A 131 -11.92 3.45 26.11
C HIS A 131 -10.77 4.44 26.33
N PRO A 132 -11.05 5.76 26.35
CA PRO A 132 -10.06 6.75 26.71
C PRO A 132 -9.39 6.40 28.04
N ASP A 133 -8.08 6.61 28.11
CA ASP A 133 -7.26 6.41 29.31
C ASP A 133 -7.37 5.02 29.95
N THR A 134 -7.64 4.00 29.12
CA THR A 134 -7.77 2.59 29.58
C THR A 134 -6.70 1.71 28.91
N PRO A 135 -5.49 1.61 29.50
CA PRO A 135 -4.38 0.81 28.96
C PRO A 135 -4.69 -0.69 28.80
N THR A 136 -5.71 -1.19 29.50
CA THR A 136 -6.11 -2.61 29.50
C THR A 136 -6.88 -3.05 28.26
N ASP A 137 -7.32 -2.13 27.41
CA ASP A 137 -8.17 -2.46 26.26
C ASP A 137 -7.38 -3.02 25.06
N LYS A 138 -6.09 -2.65 24.93
CA LYS A 138 -5.21 -3.11 23.84
C LYS A 138 -3.81 -3.63 24.26
N PRO A 139 -3.67 -4.38 25.36
CA PRO A 139 -2.36 -4.74 25.92
C PRO A 139 -1.58 -5.74 25.04
N ILE A 140 -2.25 -6.44 24.14
CA ILE A 140 -1.64 -7.51 23.35
C ILE A 140 -0.91 -6.93 22.15
N ILE A 141 -1.56 -6.02 21.42
CA ILE A 141 -0.91 -5.30 20.31
C ILE A 141 0.24 -4.45 20.82
N GLU A 142 0.09 -3.73 21.93
CA GLU A 142 1.15 -2.89 22.50
C GLU A 142 2.39 -3.73 22.87
N ARG A 143 2.19 -4.85 23.57
CA ARG A 143 3.27 -5.80 23.88
C ARG A 143 3.88 -6.44 22.64
N THR A 144 3.07 -6.72 21.62
CA THR A 144 3.54 -7.29 20.35
C THR A 144 4.42 -6.30 19.60
N LEU A 145 4.00 -5.04 19.48
CA LEU A 145 4.79 -3.98 18.86
C LEU A 145 6.13 -3.74 19.60
N GLN A 146 6.11 -3.78 20.94
CA GLN A 146 7.33 -3.73 21.74
C GLN A 146 8.24 -4.95 21.47
N SER A 147 7.65 -6.13 21.29
CA SER A 147 8.38 -7.34 20.95
C SER A 147 8.98 -7.26 19.54
N ILE A 148 8.29 -6.67 18.56
CA ILE A 148 8.86 -6.41 17.23
C ILE A 148 10.06 -5.46 17.35
N GLY A 149 9.97 -4.43 18.19
CA GLY A 149 11.10 -3.54 18.47
C GLY A 149 12.35 -4.29 18.99
N THR A 150 12.15 -5.24 19.92
CA THR A 150 13.24 -5.95 20.61
C THR A 150 13.67 -7.26 19.95
N LEU A 151 12.85 -7.89 19.12
CA LEU A 151 13.16 -9.18 18.51
C LEU A 151 13.42 -9.09 17.01
N PHE A 152 13.06 -7.97 16.39
CA PHE A 152 13.31 -7.69 14.98
C PHE A 152 14.11 -6.40 14.82
N ALA A 153 13.53 -5.26 15.21
CA ALA A 153 14.08 -3.94 14.84
C ALA A 153 15.51 -3.71 15.33
N GLN A 154 15.83 -4.14 16.56
CA GLN A 154 17.18 -3.98 17.12
C GLN A 154 18.27 -4.73 16.35
N PHE A 155 17.92 -5.71 15.52
CA PHE A 155 18.85 -6.50 14.72
C PHE A 155 18.95 -6.02 13.26
N VAL A 156 18.15 -5.01 12.89
CA VAL A 156 18.16 -4.44 11.54
C VAL A 156 19.25 -3.38 11.43
N THR A 157 20.06 -3.45 10.37
CA THR A 157 21.03 -2.39 10.05
C THR A 157 20.29 -1.07 9.82
N GLY A 158 20.70 0.00 10.52
CA GLY A 158 19.98 1.27 10.57
C GLY A 158 19.09 1.45 11.82
N TYR A 159 19.17 0.53 12.80
CA TYR A 159 18.50 0.68 14.09
C TYR A 159 18.97 1.93 14.84
N LEU A 160 18.03 2.80 15.18
CA LEU A 160 18.25 4.11 15.80
C LEU A 160 18.44 4.07 17.31
N GLY A 161 18.21 2.91 17.94
CA GLY A 161 18.15 2.80 19.39
C GLY A 161 16.78 3.25 19.94
N SER A 162 16.29 2.53 20.94
CA SER A 162 15.01 2.82 21.60
C SER A 162 15.06 4.03 22.56
N SER A 163 16.23 4.66 22.72
CA SER A 163 16.44 5.86 23.54
C SER A 163 17.65 6.62 23.04
N VAL A 164 17.75 7.91 23.41
CA VAL A 164 18.86 8.80 23.04
C VAL A 164 20.21 8.22 23.50
N GLU A 165 20.24 7.60 24.67
CA GLU A 165 21.45 6.99 25.25
C GLU A 165 21.88 5.71 24.52
N ARG A 166 20.91 4.98 23.93
CA ARG A 166 21.16 3.76 23.14
C ARG A 166 21.34 4.03 21.64
N ARG A 167 21.37 5.29 21.23
CA ARG A 167 21.54 5.70 19.83
C ARG A 167 22.99 5.53 19.41
N GLY A 168 23.24 4.62 18.47
CA GLY A 168 24.58 4.42 17.90
C GLY A 168 25.08 5.71 17.24
N LYS A 169 26.38 6.01 17.40
CA LYS A 169 27.00 7.29 16.95
C LYS A 169 26.80 7.60 15.46
N ASN A 170 26.45 6.63 14.62
CA ASN A 170 26.22 6.77 13.17
C ASN A 170 25.06 5.91 12.64
N ALA A 171 24.04 5.61 13.46
CA ALA A 171 22.95 4.69 13.06
C ALA A 171 22.26 5.09 11.75
N GLU A 172 22.03 6.38 11.54
CA GLU A 172 21.44 6.90 10.29
C GLU A 172 22.36 6.68 9.08
N GLN A 173 23.68 6.74 9.24
CA GLN A 173 24.64 6.49 8.13
C GLN A 173 24.73 5.01 7.75
N GLN A 174 24.20 4.12 8.57
CA GLN A 174 24.11 2.69 8.31
C GLN A 174 22.75 2.29 7.69
N ALA A 175 21.83 3.24 7.51
CA ALA A 175 20.53 2.97 6.89
C ALA A 175 20.71 2.71 5.38
N ILE A 176 20.93 1.44 5.05
CA ILE A 176 21.17 0.98 3.67
C ILE A 176 19.97 0.28 3.05
N PHE A 177 19.02 -0.19 3.87
CA PHE A 177 17.85 -0.88 3.37
C PHE A 177 16.79 0.11 2.90
N SER A 178 16.18 -0.20 1.77
CA SER A 178 14.99 0.45 1.27
C SER A 178 13.74 0.04 2.04
N LEU A 179 12.66 0.82 1.90
CA LEU A 179 11.39 0.51 2.55
C LEU A 179 10.82 -0.88 2.16
N PRO A 180 10.79 -1.29 0.87
CA PRO A 180 10.34 -2.64 0.49
C PRO A 180 11.20 -3.75 1.10
N GLU A 181 12.52 -3.58 1.16
CA GLU A 181 13.42 -4.60 1.74
C GLU A 181 13.16 -4.79 3.24
N ILE A 182 12.96 -3.71 3.99
CA ILE A 182 12.61 -3.83 5.42
C ILE A 182 11.22 -4.47 5.61
N GLN A 183 10.26 -4.20 4.71
CA GLN A 183 8.97 -4.89 4.72
C GLN A 183 9.13 -6.39 4.44
N ASP A 184 9.97 -6.77 3.47
CA ASP A 184 10.26 -8.16 3.14
C ASP A 184 10.91 -8.91 4.31
N LEU A 185 11.91 -8.28 4.95
CA LEU A 185 12.56 -8.82 6.15
C LEU A 185 11.59 -8.98 7.32
N LEU A 186 10.67 -8.03 7.52
CA LEU A 186 9.64 -8.14 8.56
C LEU A 186 8.68 -9.30 8.26
N ASP A 187 8.22 -9.43 7.02
CA ASP A 187 7.31 -10.50 6.62
C ASP A 187 7.96 -11.88 6.80
N GLU A 188 9.23 -12.04 6.41
CA GLU A 188 9.99 -13.27 6.62
C GLU A 188 10.17 -13.58 8.11
N TRP A 189 10.53 -12.57 8.92
CA TRP A 189 10.68 -12.72 10.37
C TRP A 189 9.37 -13.10 11.05
N ILE A 190 8.23 -12.56 10.59
CA ILE A 190 6.91 -12.96 11.09
C ILE A 190 6.68 -14.44 10.80
N VAL A 191 6.84 -14.87 9.55
CA VAL A 191 6.54 -16.23 9.10
C VAL A 191 7.45 -17.26 9.76
N THR A 192 8.75 -17.00 9.78
CA THR A 192 9.77 -17.97 10.23
C THR A 192 10.02 -17.90 11.73
N GLY A 193 10.05 -16.69 12.28
CA GLY A 193 10.35 -16.43 13.68
C GLY A 193 9.10 -16.36 14.54
N TRP A 194 8.30 -15.31 14.37
CA TRP A 194 7.17 -15.01 15.28
C TRP A 194 6.15 -16.14 15.34
N GLN A 195 5.65 -16.59 14.19
CA GLN A 195 4.54 -17.56 14.14
C GLN A 195 4.90 -18.93 14.72
N ASN A 196 6.20 -19.25 14.82
CA ASN A 196 6.69 -20.54 15.35
C ASN A 196 7.39 -20.40 16.71
N ARG A 197 7.53 -19.18 17.25
CA ARG A 197 8.10 -18.95 18.58
C ARG A 197 7.07 -19.29 19.65
N PRO A 198 7.38 -20.05 20.72
CA PRO A 198 6.46 -20.23 21.85
C PRO A 198 6.20 -18.92 22.64
N HIS A 199 4.95 -18.67 23.02
CA HIS A 199 4.57 -17.50 23.83
C HIS A 199 3.97 -17.92 25.18
N ASP A 200 4.49 -17.38 26.29
CA ASP A 200 3.98 -17.68 27.64
C ASP A 200 2.48 -17.44 27.82
N GLY A 201 1.91 -16.51 27.05
CA GLY A 201 0.47 -16.23 27.03
C GLY A 201 -0.38 -17.25 26.26
N LEU A 202 0.22 -18.28 25.66
CA LEU A 202 -0.41 -19.33 24.87
C LEU A 202 -0.22 -20.71 25.50
N ARG A 203 -0.43 -20.81 26.81
CA ARG A 203 -0.40 -22.09 27.51
C ARG A 203 -1.64 -22.91 27.20
N ASP A 204 -1.44 -24.23 27.09
CA ASP A 204 -2.55 -25.16 26.96
C ASP A 204 -3.32 -25.24 28.29
N PRO A 205 -4.66 -25.10 28.30
CA PRO A 205 -5.44 -25.15 29.54
C PRO A 205 -5.37 -26.49 30.28
N PHE A 206 -5.16 -27.59 29.55
CA PHE A 206 -5.10 -28.95 30.09
C PHE A 206 -3.66 -29.40 30.37
N THR A 207 -2.68 -28.78 29.71
CA THR A 207 -1.25 -29.02 29.89
C THR A 207 -0.50 -27.71 30.09
N THR A 208 -0.64 -27.10 31.27
CA THR A 208 -0.13 -25.75 31.57
C THR A 208 1.38 -25.59 31.45
N SER A 209 2.14 -26.70 31.48
CA SER A 209 3.59 -26.72 31.23
C SER A 209 3.94 -26.51 29.75
N ARG A 210 3.05 -26.85 28.82
CA ARG A 210 3.26 -26.68 27.38
C ARG A 210 2.94 -25.25 26.96
N VAL A 211 3.95 -24.58 26.41
CA VAL A 211 3.85 -23.25 25.82
C VAL A 211 3.72 -23.42 24.31
N LEU A 212 2.63 -22.94 23.73
CA LEU A 212 2.38 -23.05 22.29
C LEU A 212 2.96 -21.85 21.54
N SER A 213 3.33 -22.07 20.29
CA SER A 213 3.51 -21.01 19.29
C SER A 213 2.18 -20.53 18.72
N PRO A 214 2.14 -19.35 18.07
CA PRO A 214 0.93 -18.87 17.40
C PRO A 214 0.36 -19.85 16.39
N ASN A 215 1.21 -20.49 15.57
CA ASN A 215 0.76 -21.49 14.60
C ASN A 215 0.20 -22.76 15.27
N GLU A 216 0.82 -23.25 16.35
CA GLU A 216 0.26 -24.38 17.11
C GLU A 216 -1.07 -24.01 17.78
N LYS A 217 -1.18 -22.80 18.34
CA LYS A 217 -2.42 -22.33 18.96
C LYS A 217 -3.53 -22.18 17.92
N TYR A 218 -3.22 -21.62 16.75
CA TYR A 218 -4.16 -21.52 15.64
C TYR A 218 -4.64 -22.91 15.20
N ALA A 219 -3.73 -23.87 15.03
CA ALA A 219 -4.09 -25.26 14.70
C ALA A 219 -5.00 -25.91 15.76
N ALA A 220 -4.71 -25.69 17.05
CA ALA A 220 -5.53 -26.21 18.15
C ALA A 220 -6.94 -25.59 18.17
N LEU A 221 -7.07 -24.29 17.89
CA LEU A 221 -8.37 -23.63 17.81
C LEU A 221 -9.17 -24.09 16.58
N LEU A 222 -8.51 -24.23 15.42
CA LEU A 222 -9.14 -24.73 14.20
C LEU A 222 -9.74 -26.13 14.38
N ALA A 223 -9.12 -27.00 15.18
CA ALA A 223 -9.66 -28.33 15.46
C ALA A 223 -11.03 -28.30 16.17
N VAL A 224 -11.38 -27.18 16.82
CA VAL A 224 -12.65 -26.99 17.53
C VAL A 224 -13.60 -26.08 16.75
N SER A 225 -13.09 -25.01 16.12
CA SER A 225 -13.92 -24.01 15.43
C SER A 225 -14.20 -24.34 13.96
N GLY A 226 -13.41 -25.23 13.36
CA GLY A 226 -13.40 -25.45 11.91
C GLY A 226 -12.71 -24.32 11.14
N TYR A 227 -12.57 -24.52 9.83
CA TYR A 227 -11.98 -23.56 8.89
C TYR A 227 -13.02 -23.14 7.86
N VAL A 228 -13.27 -21.83 7.75
CA VAL A 228 -14.20 -21.26 6.77
C VAL A 228 -13.41 -20.29 5.89
N PRO A 229 -13.20 -20.59 4.60
CA PRO A 229 -12.58 -19.64 3.68
C PRO A 229 -13.50 -18.44 3.48
N ALA A 230 -12.99 -17.23 3.75
CA ALA A 230 -13.61 -15.99 3.31
C ALA A 230 -12.70 -15.37 2.23
N PRO A 231 -13.03 -15.53 0.94
CA PRO A 231 -12.26 -14.91 -0.12
C PRO A 231 -12.42 -13.39 -0.02
N PHE A 232 -11.32 -12.67 -0.25
CA PHE A 232 -11.27 -11.23 -0.28
C PHE A 232 -10.86 -10.79 -1.69
N THR A 233 -11.77 -10.12 -2.40
CA THR A 233 -11.62 -9.76 -3.81
C THR A 233 -10.97 -8.38 -4.01
N ALA A 234 -10.66 -8.04 -5.27
CA ALA A 234 -10.19 -6.70 -5.59
C ALA A 234 -11.30 -5.66 -5.38
N GLU A 235 -12.55 -6.02 -5.65
CA GLU A 235 -13.72 -5.20 -5.41
C GLU A 235 -13.92 -4.96 -3.90
N ASP A 236 -13.74 -5.99 -3.07
CA ASP A 236 -13.75 -5.85 -1.61
C ASP A 236 -12.67 -4.87 -1.14
N TYR A 237 -11.48 -4.93 -1.73
CA TYR A 237 -10.40 -3.98 -1.44
C TYR A 237 -10.80 -2.54 -1.78
N LEU A 238 -11.41 -2.32 -2.95
CA LEU A 238 -11.90 -1.01 -3.37
C LEU A 238 -12.97 -0.46 -2.42
N GLU A 239 -13.83 -1.32 -1.87
CA GLU A 239 -14.81 -0.90 -0.86
C GLU A 239 -14.15 -0.31 0.38
N LEU A 240 -12.95 -0.80 0.74
CA LEU A 240 -12.21 -0.30 1.89
C LEU A 240 -11.46 1.02 1.61
N MET A 241 -11.43 1.50 0.37
CA MET A 241 -10.70 2.72 0.00
C MET A 241 -11.40 4.01 0.49
N PRO A 242 -10.65 5.08 0.78
CA PRO A 242 -11.21 6.38 1.10
C PRO A 242 -12.27 6.84 0.09
N THR A 243 -13.38 7.36 0.63
CA THR A 243 -14.57 7.70 -0.15
C THR A 243 -14.86 9.20 -0.11
N GLU A 244 -15.18 9.80 -1.25
CA GLU A 244 -15.78 11.13 -1.37
C GLU A 244 -17.07 11.05 -2.19
N THR A 245 -18.07 11.88 -1.85
CA THR A 245 -19.30 12.00 -2.63
C THR A 245 -19.19 13.16 -3.61
N ARG A 246 -19.36 12.90 -4.92
CA ARG A 246 -19.16 13.91 -5.98
C ARG A 246 -20.29 13.88 -7.02
N VAL A 247 -20.39 14.96 -7.79
CA VAL A 247 -21.23 15.00 -9.00
C VAL A 247 -20.38 14.61 -10.20
N ILE A 248 -20.94 13.86 -11.14
CA ILE A 248 -20.35 13.67 -12.47
C ILE A 248 -20.76 14.87 -13.34
N ASN A 249 -19.81 15.75 -13.64
CA ASN A 249 -20.04 16.93 -14.47
C ASN A 249 -19.82 16.60 -15.96
N SER A 250 -20.12 17.57 -16.83
CA SER A 250 -19.76 17.51 -18.25
C SER A 250 -18.26 17.26 -18.47
N TYR A 251 -17.41 17.79 -17.60
CA TYR A 251 -15.96 17.60 -17.63
C TYR A 251 -15.46 16.40 -16.80
N GLY A 252 -16.36 15.61 -16.22
CA GLY A 252 -16.01 14.46 -15.36
C GLY A 252 -16.13 14.75 -13.88
N VAL A 253 -15.32 14.08 -13.07
CA VAL A 253 -15.39 14.14 -11.60
C VAL A 253 -14.25 14.97 -11.05
N LYS A 254 -14.55 15.98 -10.24
CA LYS A 254 -13.52 16.81 -9.58
C LYS A 254 -13.29 16.35 -8.14
N ILE A 255 -12.07 15.92 -7.84
CA ILE A 255 -11.62 15.56 -6.48
C ILE A 255 -10.34 16.33 -6.18
N ARG A 256 -10.32 17.04 -5.04
CA ARG A 256 -9.10 17.70 -4.51
C ARG A 256 -8.30 18.53 -5.54
N HIS A 257 -9.03 19.31 -6.34
CA HIS A 257 -8.50 20.18 -7.41
C HIS A 257 -7.98 19.44 -8.64
N ARG A 258 -8.32 18.16 -8.80
CA ARG A 258 -7.99 17.35 -9.96
C ARG A 258 -9.26 16.90 -10.67
N VAL A 259 -9.21 16.82 -11.99
CA VAL A 259 -10.33 16.35 -12.81
C VAL A 259 -10.03 14.95 -13.35
N TYR A 260 -10.95 14.03 -13.08
CA TYR A 260 -10.90 12.64 -13.49
C TYR A 260 -11.96 12.37 -14.54
N ASP A 261 -11.60 11.62 -15.57
CA ASP A 261 -12.49 11.37 -16.70
C ASP A 261 -12.25 10.02 -17.37
N THR A 262 -13.33 9.51 -17.98
CA THR A 262 -13.33 8.34 -18.88
C THR A 262 -14.59 8.42 -19.74
N GLU A 263 -14.59 7.77 -20.91
CA GLU A 263 -15.74 7.73 -21.81
C GLU A 263 -16.96 7.03 -21.17
N GLU A 264 -16.72 6.06 -20.29
CA GLU A 264 -17.77 5.35 -19.54
C GLU A 264 -18.62 6.28 -18.65
N LEU A 265 -18.14 7.48 -18.33
CA LEU A 265 -18.92 8.47 -17.58
C LEU A 265 -19.97 9.19 -18.45
N ASN A 266 -19.87 9.12 -19.78
CA ASN A 266 -20.73 9.87 -20.70
C ASN A 266 -22.24 9.68 -20.46
N PRO A 267 -22.75 8.45 -20.24
CA PRO A 267 -24.17 8.24 -19.96
C PRO A 267 -24.63 8.86 -18.64
N TYR A 268 -23.72 9.15 -17.71
CA TYR A 268 -24.03 9.56 -16.34
C TYR A 268 -23.78 11.05 -16.06
N ARG A 269 -23.21 11.79 -17.03
CA ARG A 269 -22.88 13.22 -16.84
C ARG A 269 -24.14 14.04 -16.57
N GLY A 270 -24.10 14.86 -15.52
CA GLY A 270 -25.22 15.69 -15.09
C GLY A 270 -26.36 14.92 -14.43
N GLN A 271 -26.28 13.60 -14.32
CA GLN A 271 -27.31 12.77 -13.69
C GLN A 271 -27.04 12.57 -12.21
N LYS A 272 -28.12 12.36 -11.45
CA LYS A 272 -28.04 11.93 -10.04
C LYS A 272 -27.77 10.42 -9.99
N SER A 273 -27.03 9.97 -8.99
CA SER A 273 -26.72 8.55 -8.77
C SER A 273 -27.93 7.68 -8.41
N GLY A 274 -29.10 8.28 -8.15
CA GLY A 274 -30.27 7.60 -7.61
C GLY A 274 -30.17 7.25 -6.11
N MET A 275 -29.00 7.39 -5.49
CA MET A 275 -28.80 7.05 -4.07
C MET A 275 -29.26 8.19 -3.15
N LYS A 276 -30.42 8.01 -2.51
CA LYS A 276 -30.98 8.99 -1.56
C LYS A 276 -30.05 9.26 -0.37
N ALA A 277 -29.36 8.24 0.13
CA ALA A 277 -28.41 8.36 1.24
C ALA A 277 -27.24 9.31 0.92
N LEU A 278 -26.92 9.50 -0.37
CA LEU A 278 -25.88 10.41 -0.84
C LEU A 278 -26.43 11.71 -1.41
N ASN A 279 -27.71 12.05 -1.18
CA ASN A 279 -28.39 13.20 -1.78
C ASN A 279 -28.31 13.23 -3.33
N GLY A 280 -28.27 12.05 -3.96
CA GLY A 280 -28.11 11.91 -5.42
C GLY A 280 -26.69 12.16 -5.93
N LEU A 281 -25.71 12.32 -5.04
CA LEU A 281 -24.28 12.34 -5.38
C LEU A 281 -23.75 10.92 -5.61
N TRP A 282 -22.67 10.83 -6.37
CA TRP A 282 -21.98 9.59 -6.72
C TRP A 282 -20.90 9.28 -5.69
N GLU A 283 -20.78 8.00 -5.35
CA GLU A 283 -19.71 7.50 -4.50
C GLU A 283 -18.43 7.36 -5.32
N VAL A 284 -17.34 7.95 -4.84
CA VAL A 284 -16.04 7.91 -5.50
C VAL A 284 -14.95 7.48 -4.52
N LYS A 285 -14.28 6.37 -4.83
CA LYS A 285 -13.13 5.84 -4.10
C LYS A 285 -11.84 6.37 -4.70
N TYR A 286 -10.81 6.57 -3.87
CA TYR A 286 -9.48 7.01 -4.32
C TYR A 286 -8.36 6.46 -3.42
N ASP A 287 -7.16 6.25 -3.97
CA ASP A 287 -5.97 5.87 -3.21
C ASP A 287 -5.15 7.14 -2.86
N PRO A 288 -4.92 7.45 -1.58
CA PRO A 288 -4.15 8.65 -1.18
C PRO A 288 -2.64 8.54 -1.48
N TYR A 289 -2.14 7.39 -1.91
CA TYR A 289 -0.75 7.19 -2.33
C TYR A 289 -0.58 7.15 -3.84
N ASP A 290 -1.65 6.94 -4.61
CA ASP A 290 -1.65 6.99 -6.06
C ASP A 290 -2.87 7.74 -6.58
N ILE A 291 -2.64 8.98 -7.03
CA ILE A 291 -3.70 9.84 -7.53
C ILE A 291 -4.06 9.60 -9.00
N ALA A 292 -3.45 8.62 -9.68
CA ALA A 292 -3.56 8.43 -11.12
C ALA A 292 -5.00 8.14 -11.58
N CYS A 293 -5.80 7.49 -10.74
CA CYS A 293 -7.18 7.17 -11.04
C CYS A 293 -8.08 7.22 -9.80
N VAL A 294 -9.38 7.19 -10.05
CA VAL A 294 -10.44 7.06 -9.05
C VAL A 294 -11.47 6.07 -9.54
N TRP A 295 -12.22 5.48 -8.63
CA TRP A 295 -13.26 4.49 -8.92
C TRP A 295 -14.63 5.04 -8.53
N ILE A 296 -15.54 5.14 -9.49
CA ILE A 296 -16.90 5.62 -9.29
C ILE A 296 -17.84 4.42 -9.21
N ARG A 297 -18.68 4.36 -8.19
CA ARG A 297 -19.67 3.28 -8.04
C ARG A 297 -20.69 3.35 -9.19
N ASN A 298 -20.83 2.26 -9.94
CA ASN A 298 -21.86 2.14 -10.96
C ASN A 298 -23.18 1.68 -10.31
N PRO A 299 -24.27 2.46 -10.36
CA PRO A 299 -25.54 2.10 -9.75
C PRO A 299 -26.32 1.04 -10.54
N GLN A 300 -25.97 0.74 -11.80
CA GLN A 300 -26.70 -0.23 -12.62
C GLN A 300 -26.34 -1.68 -12.28
N ASP A 301 -25.05 -1.97 -12.11
CA ASP A 301 -24.51 -3.31 -11.87
C ASP A 301 -23.80 -3.45 -10.52
N GLY A 302 -23.61 -2.35 -9.78
CA GLY A 302 -22.86 -2.34 -8.52
C GLY A 302 -21.34 -2.48 -8.70
N GLY A 303 -20.84 -2.37 -9.93
CA GLY A 303 -19.41 -2.38 -10.24
C GLY A 303 -18.73 -1.02 -10.03
N TRP A 304 -17.52 -0.90 -10.57
CA TRP A 304 -16.68 0.30 -10.47
C TRP A 304 -16.30 0.81 -11.86
N ILE A 305 -16.60 2.08 -12.15
CA ILE A 305 -16.12 2.81 -13.33
C ILE A 305 -14.78 3.44 -12.96
N THR A 306 -13.72 3.09 -13.69
CA THR A 306 -12.38 3.65 -13.45
C THR A 306 -12.19 4.92 -14.29
N ALA A 307 -11.96 6.06 -13.62
CA ALA A 307 -11.68 7.33 -14.27
C ALA A 307 -10.25 7.78 -14.00
N TYR A 308 -9.54 8.19 -15.05
CA TYR A 308 -8.14 8.60 -14.97
C TYR A 308 -8.01 10.10 -14.79
N TRP A 309 -6.97 10.53 -14.09
CA TRP A 309 -6.64 11.93 -14.00
C TRP A 309 -6.37 12.50 -15.41
N ARG A 310 -7.08 13.56 -15.80
CA ARG A 310 -6.98 14.12 -17.17
C ARG A 310 -5.58 14.58 -17.55
N GLN A 311 -4.78 14.99 -16.57
CA GLN A 311 -3.40 15.40 -16.81
C GLN A 311 -2.37 14.28 -16.59
N LEU A 312 -2.82 13.03 -16.41
CA LEU A 312 -1.94 11.87 -16.35
C LEU A 312 -1.20 11.75 -17.68
N SER A 313 0.11 12.04 -17.68
CA SER A 313 0.95 11.82 -18.86
C SER A 313 1.47 10.38 -18.87
N SER A 314 1.66 9.78 -20.04
CA SER A 314 2.12 8.39 -20.21
C SER A 314 3.51 8.11 -19.63
N GLY A 315 4.23 9.12 -19.13
CA GLY A 315 5.52 9.00 -18.46
C GLY A 315 5.59 9.65 -17.06
N ALA A 316 4.47 10.14 -16.51
CA ALA A 316 4.49 10.70 -15.15
C ALA A 316 4.79 9.59 -14.13
N GLN A 317 5.77 9.84 -13.27
CA GLN A 317 5.97 9.05 -12.07
C GLN A 317 4.70 9.16 -11.22
N PRO A 318 4.09 8.03 -10.77
CA PRO A 318 2.94 8.10 -9.88
C PRO A 318 3.28 8.87 -8.61
N PHE A 319 2.27 9.48 -8.01
CA PHE A 319 2.42 10.18 -6.76
C PHE A 319 1.14 10.24 -5.94
N GLY A 320 1.30 10.44 -4.63
CA GLY A 320 0.19 10.51 -3.68
C GLY A 320 -0.26 11.93 -3.35
N ASP A 321 -1.30 12.03 -2.53
CA ASP A 321 -1.88 13.31 -2.11
C ASP A 321 -0.89 14.21 -1.35
N ASP A 322 0.12 13.64 -0.67
CA ASP A 322 1.07 14.43 0.12
C ASP A 322 1.94 15.31 -0.77
N ILE A 323 2.46 14.77 -1.90
CA ILE A 323 3.25 15.57 -2.82
C ILE A 323 2.38 16.62 -3.51
N TRP A 324 1.12 16.28 -3.81
CA TRP A 324 0.18 17.23 -4.41
C TRP A 324 -0.11 18.40 -3.47
N ASN A 325 -0.41 18.10 -2.21
CA ASN A 325 -0.67 19.14 -1.21
C ASN A 325 0.60 19.96 -0.92
N TYR A 326 1.77 19.32 -0.91
CA TYR A 326 3.03 20.03 -0.79
C TYR A 326 3.29 20.96 -1.98
N ALA A 327 3.06 20.50 -3.21
CA ALA A 327 3.17 21.33 -4.40
C ALA A 327 2.20 22.52 -4.36
N ARG A 328 0.96 22.32 -3.89
CA ARG A 328 0.01 23.42 -3.67
C ARG A 328 0.53 24.45 -2.68
N GLN A 329 1.15 24.03 -1.58
CA GLN A 329 1.78 24.94 -0.63
C GLN A 329 2.94 25.70 -1.28
N VAL A 330 3.79 25.02 -2.03
CA VAL A 330 4.91 25.62 -2.79
C VAL A 330 4.44 26.68 -3.77
N VAL A 331 3.30 26.46 -4.43
CA VAL A 331 2.68 27.42 -5.36
C VAL A 331 2.04 28.59 -4.60
N ALA A 332 1.36 28.31 -3.48
CA ALA A 332 0.77 29.35 -2.63
C ALA A 332 1.83 30.31 -2.05
N GLU A 333 3.00 29.79 -1.67
CA GLU A 333 4.15 30.59 -1.23
C GLU A 333 4.69 31.56 -2.31
N ARG A 334 4.34 31.36 -3.59
CA ARG A 334 4.68 32.27 -4.70
C ARG A 334 3.64 33.37 -4.91
N GLY A 335 2.63 33.45 -4.05
CA GLY A 335 1.54 34.45 -4.11
C GLY A 335 0.31 33.99 -4.89
N ILE A 336 0.27 32.75 -5.39
CA ILE A 336 -0.88 32.23 -6.14
C ILE A 336 -1.86 31.59 -5.14
N THR A 337 -2.93 32.32 -4.80
CA THR A 337 -3.91 31.88 -3.80
C THR A 337 -4.89 30.82 -4.31
N THR A 338 -5.16 30.80 -5.62
CA THR A 338 -6.07 29.84 -6.27
C THR A 338 -5.39 29.18 -7.47
N PRO A 339 -4.41 28.28 -7.21
CA PRO A 339 -3.65 27.68 -8.29
C PRO A 339 -4.53 26.79 -9.16
N SER A 340 -4.32 26.89 -10.47
CA SER A 340 -4.86 25.98 -11.47
C SER A 340 -4.26 24.59 -11.31
N GLU A 341 -4.97 23.58 -11.82
CA GLU A 341 -4.52 22.19 -11.78
C GLU A 341 -3.17 21.99 -12.49
N SER A 342 -2.96 22.67 -13.62
CA SER A 342 -1.71 22.64 -14.39
C SER A 342 -0.55 23.28 -13.64
N GLU A 343 -0.74 24.40 -12.94
CA GLU A 343 0.31 25.01 -12.12
C GLU A 343 0.78 24.09 -10.99
N VAL A 344 -0.16 23.39 -10.34
CA VAL A 344 0.17 22.41 -9.30
C VAL A 344 0.90 21.21 -9.92
N LYS A 345 0.44 20.69 -11.06
CA LYS A 345 1.13 19.62 -11.79
C LYS A 345 2.57 19.98 -12.12
N THR A 346 2.80 21.15 -12.72
CA THR A 346 4.16 21.61 -13.04
C THR A 346 5.04 21.73 -11.79
N ALA A 347 4.45 22.15 -10.65
CA ALA A 347 5.18 22.18 -9.39
C ALA A 347 5.51 20.77 -8.87
N VAL A 348 4.62 19.78 -9.02
CA VAL A 348 4.89 18.37 -8.70
C VAL A 348 6.01 17.82 -9.57
N GLU A 349 5.92 17.98 -10.90
CA GLU A 349 6.96 17.55 -11.85
C GLU A 349 8.31 18.17 -11.47
N ALA A 350 8.34 19.49 -11.19
CA ALA A 350 9.56 20.15 -10.74
C ALA A 350 10.09 19.66 -9.37
N ILE A 351 9.24 19.13 -8.48
CA ILE A 351 9.69 18.54 -7.20
C ILE A 351 10.26 17.15 -7.44
N LEU A 352 9.63 16.35 -8.29
CA LEU A 352 10.07 14.98 -8.62
C LEU A 352 11.35 15.00 -9.48
N ASP A 353 11.41 15.84 -10.52
CA ASP A 353 12.56 15.93 -11.43
C ASP A 353 13.80 16.54 -10.78
N LYS A 354 13.62 17.53 -9.88
CA LYS A 354 14.74 18.21 -9.20
C LYS A 354 15.19 17.48 -7.93
N ALA A 355 14.69 16.29 -7.66
CA ALA A 355 15.07 15.52 -6.48
C ALA A 355 16.49 14.95 -6.56
N SER A 356 17.13 14.92 -7.73
CA SER A 356 18.53 14.49 -7.85
C SER A 356 19.49 15.37 -7.04
N PRO A 357 20.47 14.81 -6.30
CA PRO A 357 21.23 15.55 -5.31
C PRO A 357 22.34 16.45 -5.90
N PRO A 358 22.36 17.77 -5.60
CA PRO A 358 23.60 18.56 -5.61
C PRO A 358 24.35 18.38 -4.28
N ALA A 359 25.67 18.57 -4.28
CA ALA A 359 26.54 18.32 -3.11
C ALA A 359 26.21 19.13 -1.83
N LYS A 360 25.51 20.28 -1.94
CA LYS A 360 25.01 21.08 -0.81
C LYS A 360 23.69 21.78 -1.17
N PRO A 361 22.52 21.13 -0.97
CA PRO A 361 21.23 21.72 -1.31
C PRO A 361 20.80 22.78 -0.28
N ALA A 362 20.15 23.84 -0.76
CA ALA A 362 19.49 24.86 0.06
C ALA A 362 18.33 24.23 0.87
N ALA A 363 17.89 24.89 1.95
CA ALA A 363 16.86 24.34 2.85
C ALA A 363 15.56 23.94 2.14
N ARG A 364 15.12 24.70 1.12
CA ARG A 364 13.94 24.37 0.30
C ARG A 364 14.16 23.13 -0.56
N GLN A 365 15.34 22.98 -1.16
CA GLN A 365 15.70 21.80 -1.95
C GLN A 365 15.70 20.53 -1.09
N ARG A 366 16.18 20.61 0.17
CA ARG A 366 16.11 19.48 1.12
C ARG A 366 14.68 19.05 1.43
N LYS A 367 13.76 20.01 1.59
CA LYS A 367 12.32 19.69 1.81
C LYS A 367 11.70 19.02 0.59
N ASN A 368 11.99 19.52 -0.62
CA ASN A 368 11.55 18.90 -1.87
C ASN A 368 12.07 17.46 -2.02
N GLN A 369 13.38 17.26 -1.83
CA GLN A 369 14.02 15.93 -1.87
C GLN A 369 13.36 14.96 -0.89
N ARG A 370 13.14 15.39 0.36
CA ARG A 370 12.50 14.55 1.38
C ARG A 370 11.06 14.20 1.03
N ALA A 371 10.30 15.14 0.45
CA ALA A 371 8.93 14.88 0.02
C ALA A 371 8.89 13.89 -1.16
N ALA A 372 9.74 14.08 -2.16
CA ALA A 372 9.87 13.18 -3.31
C ALA A 372 10.29 11.75 -2.89
N ALA A 373 11.31 11.64 -2.05
CA ALA A 373 11.80 10.34 -1.56
C ALA A 373 10.73 9.59 -0.75
N ARG A 374 10.00 10.29 0.13
CA ARG A 374 8.86 9.70 0.85
C ARG A 374 7.76 9.21 -0.08
N ASN A 375 7.43 10.00 -1.11
CA ASN A 375 6.42 9.64 -2.10
C ASN A 375 6.83 8.36 -2.85
N LYS A 376 8.07 8.29 -3.35
CA LYS A 376 8.56 7.13 -4.09
C LYS A 376 8.66 5.89 -3.21
N ALA A 377 9.14 6.01 -1.97
CA ALA A 377 9.14 4.91 -1.01
C ALA A 377 7.73 4.37 -0.76
N ALA A 378 6.75 5.26 -0.54
CA ALA A 378 5.36 4.88 -0.32
C ALA A 378 4.76 4.15 -1.54
N ILE A 379 5.04 4.59 -2.76
CA ILE A 379 4.56 3.94 -3.99
C ILE A 379 5.23 2.59 -4.22
N ASN A 380 6.55 2.51 -4.06
CA ASN A 380 7.28 1.26 -4.24
C ASN A 380 6.77 0.20 -3.25
N SER A 381 6.54 0.57 -1.99
CA SER A 381 5.94 -0.32 -0.99
C SER A 381 4.46 -0.67 -1.25
N GLN A 382 3.75 0.08 -2.10
CA GLN A 382 2.41 -0.32 -2.56
C GLN A 382 2.45 -1.30 -3.74
N ARG A 383 3.50 -1.30 -4.57
CA ARG A 383 3.61 -2.19 -5.74
C ARG A 383 3.98 -3.62 -5.36
N THR A 384 4.62 -3.82 -4.22
CA THR A 384 4.99 -5.14 -3.67
C THR A 384 3.83 -5.90 -3.02
N ARG A 385 2.56 -5.58 -3.31
CA ARG A 385 1.37 -6.30 -2.76
C ARG A 385 1.31 -7.74 -3.30
N PRO A 386 1.56 -8.79 -2.48
CA PRO A 386 1.39 -10.17 -2.91
C PRO A 386 -0.06 -10.60 -2.64
N GLY A 387 -0.74 -11.18 -3.63
CA GLY A 387 -1.99 -11.93 -3.43
C GLY A 387 -3.31 -11.21 -3.80
N LEU A 388 -3.32 -9.89 -3.92
CA LEU A 388 -4.30 -9.20 -4.76
C LEU A 388 -3.74 -9.28 -6.18
N GLY A 389 -4.50 -9.76 -7.16
CA GLY A 389 -4.01 -9.93 -8.55
C GLY A 389 -3.33 -8.69 -9.13
N LYS A 390 -2.71 -8.85 -10.32
CA LYS A 390 -2.03 -7.76 -11.06
C LYS A 390 -2.70 -6.40 -10.77
N PRO A 391 -1.94 -5.34 -10.44
CA PRO A 391 -2.55 -4.05 -10.20
C PRO A 391 -3.48 -3.71 -11.37
N LEU A 392 -4.64 -3.12 -11.07
CA LEU A 392 -5.62 -2.57 -12.03
C LEU A 392 -5.01 -1.50 -12.98
N GLN A 393 -3.68 -1.37 -13.02
CA GLN A 393 -2.88 -0.43 -13.79
C GLN A 393 -2.46 -0.94 -15.19
N GLU A 394 -2.82 -2.16 -15.61
CA GLU A 394 -2.59 -2.56 -17.03
C GLU A 394 -3.57 -1.89 -18.02
N ALA A 395 -4.58 -1.17 -17.53
CA ALA A 395 -5.38 -0.28 -18.39
C ALA A 395 -4.56 0.98 -18.70
N LYS A 396 -3.90 0.96 -19.88
CA LYS A 396 -3.30 2.14 -20.51
C LYS A 396 -4.32 3.30 -20.45
N PRO A 397 -3.89 4.53 -20.12
CA PRO A 397 -4.74 5.69 -20.32
C PRO A 397 -5.22 5.69 -21.78
N PRO A 398 -6.51 5.98 -22.05
CA PRO A 398 -6.97 6.14 -23.41
C PRO A 398 -6.07 7.17 -24.10
N ALA A 399 -5.62 6.85 -25.31
CA ALA A 399 -4.81 7.76 -26.11
C ALA A 399 -5.53 9.11 -26.16
N THR A 400 -4.85 10.18 -25.74
CA THR A 400 -5.39 11.53 -25.71
C THR A 400 -6.06 11.81 -27.05
N LEU A 401 -7.37 12.11 -27.03
CA LEU A 401 -8.09 12.58 -28.20
C LEU A 401 -7.38 13.85 -28.69
N VAL A 402 -6.54 13.69 -29.71
CA VAL A 402 -6.11 14.80 -30.55
C VAL A 402 -7.40 15.41 -31.10
N PRO A 403 -7.63 16.73 -30.97
CA PRO A 403 -8.78 17.34 -31.61
C PRO A 403 -8.72 16.99 -33.10
N THR A 404 -9.77 16.39 -33.64
CA THR A 404 -9.90 16.18 -35.07
C THR A 404 -9.93 17.55 -35.74
N ILE A 405 -8.77 18.04 -36.16
CA ILE A 405 -8.66 19.15 -37.08
C ILE A 405 -8.96 18.53 -38.44
N GLU A 406 -10.07 18.93 -39.06
CA GLU A 406 -10.36 18.60 -40.46
C GLU A 406 -9.15 18.99 -41.32
N PRO A 407 -8.69 18.12 -42.23
CA PRO A 407 -7.51 18.43 -43.03
C PRO A 407 -7.82 19.60 -43.95
N ALA A 408 -7.06 20.68 -43.80
CA ALA A 408 -6.96 21.72 -44.81
C ALA A 408 -6.23 21.14 -46.05
N PRO A 409 -6.62 21.54 -47.27
CA PRO A 409 -6.10 20.93 -48.49
C PRO A 409 -4.62 21.23 -48.69
N ASP A 410 -3.94 20.23 -49.27
CA ASP A 410 -2.49 20.11 -49.47
C ASP A 410 -1.80 21.40 -49.92
N GLN A 411 -0.81 21.83 -49.13
CA GLN A 411 0.28 22.66 -49.62
C GLN A 411 1.59 21.90 -49.42
N GLU A 412 2.14 21.45 -50.55
CA GLU A 412 3.51 20.95 -50.67
C GLU A 412 4.48 21.99 -50.10
N GLN A 413 5.24 21.62 -49.07
CA GLN A 413 6.47 22.33 -48.70
C GLN A 413 7.49 21.38 -48.07
N ASP A 414 8.66 21.37 -48.70
CA ASP A 414 9.86 20.56 -48.46
C ASP A 414 10.21 20.33 -46.97
N SER A 415 10.37 19.06 -46.60
CA SER A 415 11.03 18.64 -45.36
C SER A 415 12.47 18.17 -45.65
N PRO A 416 13.49 18.59 -44.86
CA PRO A 416 14.87 18.17 -45.07
C PRO A 416 15.06 16.67 -44.79
N PRO A 417 16.05 16.00 -45.40
CA PRO A 417 16.16 14.55 -45.37
C PRO A 417 16.46 14.03 -43.96
N VAL A 418 15.53 13.24 -43.43
CA VAL A 418 15.68 12.50 -42.17
C VAL A 418 16.77 11.42 -42.34
N ALA A 419 17.69 11.34 -41.39
CA ALA A 419 18.80 10.39 -41.42
C ALA A 419 18.33 8.93 -41.51
N LYS A 420 19.02 8.15 -42.35
CA LYS A 420 18.73 6.74 -42.63
C LYS A 420 18.93 5.90 -41.36
N ILE A 421 17.84 5.40 -40.77
CA ILE A 421 17.88 4.50 -39.61
C ILE A 421 18.53 3.17 -40.05
N ILE A 422 19.73 2.89 -39.55
CA ILE A 422 20.39 1.59 -39.73
C ILE A 422 19.98 0.70 -38.55
N PRO A 423 19.19 -0.38 -38.76
CA PRO A 423 18.84 -1.29 -37.68
C PRO A 423 20.10 -2.01 -37.17
N LEU A 424 20.25 -2.07 -35.85
CA LEU A 424 21.31 -2.84 -35.17
C LEU A 424 21.19 -4.33 -35.57
N LYS A 425 22.29 -4.92 -36.01
CA LYS A 425 22.35 -6.34 -36.33
C LYS A 425 22.12 -7.15 -35.05
N ILE A 426 21.19 -8.10 -35.13
CA ILE A 426 20.91 -9.08 -34.08
C ILE A 426 22.15 -9.95 -33.91
N TYR A 427 22.64 -10.00 -32.67
CA TYR A 427 23.78 -10.81 -32.25
C TYR A 427 23.41 -12.30 -32.32
N ASP A 428 24.18 -13.07 -33.08
CA ASP A 428 23.99 -14.51 -33.25
C ASP A 428 25.19 -15.25 -32.61
N PRO A 429 25.03 -15.78 -31.38
CA PRO A 429 26.13 -16.38 -30.63
C PRO A 429 26.67 -17.65 -31.27
N GLN A 430 25.91 -18.35 -32.12
CA GLN A 430 26.39 -19.55 -32.80
C GLN A 430 27.32 -19.19 -33.98
N LYS A 431 27.02 -18.10 -34.70
CA LYS A 431 27.92 -17.59 -35.77
C LYS A 431 29.20 -16.96 -35.25
N GLU A 432 29.21 -16.51 -34.00
CA GLU A 432 30.40 -15.93 -33.39
C GLU A 432 31.33 -17.01 -32.81
N ALA A 433 30.78 -18.14 -32.34
CA ALA A 433 31.56 -19.30 -31.89
C ALA A 433 32.37 -19.99 -33.02
N ASP A 434 31.95 -19.85 -34.28
CA ASP A 434 32.67 -20.36 -35.45
C ASP A 434 33.82 -19.44 -35.93
N LYS A 435 33.99 -18.26 -35.32
CA LYS A 435 35.10 -17.35 -35.61
C LYS A 435 36.20 -17.55 -34.57
N TRP A 436 37.23 -18.29 -34.95
CA TRP A 436 38.32 -18.63 -34.05
C TRP A 436 39.42 -17.57 -34.03
N TRP A 437 39.20 -16.43 -33.39
CA TRP A 437 40.24 -15.60 -32.73
C TRP A 437 39.60 -14.47 -31.92
#